data_AF-A0A1A8GX38-F1
#
_entry.id   AF-A0A1A8GX38-F1
#
_cell.length_a   1.000
_cell.length_b   1.000
_cell.length_c   1.000
_cell.angle_alpha   90.00
_cell.angle_beta   90.00
_cell.angle_gamma   90.00
#
_symmetry.space_group_name_H-M   'P 1'
#
loop_
_entity.id
_entity.type
_entity.pdbx_description
1 polymer ?
#
loop_
_entity_poly.entity_id
_entity_poly.type
_entity_poly.pdbx_seq_one_letter_code
_entity_poly.pdbx_strand_id
1 'polypeptide(L)'
;MVLVESNSVTIVRVKGPLELRCLLDSTDDLVRMAISRAFQSLRSQVKSQSCVFAVCGSPVIIWPNTGVYEEITPDTPCEDVFQWVQTDEQEPGGRRSAKKKSKRVISVNVLNLSLMTEVTRPGPLSAPVLSKTVQKSNFLSATLPMDCAVRTSCNNTIREACEQLLEALTQQLFEMEKVTLQHIKGTTLLVPEPVHFLLPEPKGLVTVVFPAGVPDGELETQRRELHQQHDLPDDRPYFRRANAFHFPDEPYKDGYLRNPHAVLTHPNLDNGKVYLVQGIYSYHHYMQDRADDNGWGCAYRSLQTICSWYQQQGYVERSVPSHKEIQQALVDVGDKQASFVGSRQWIGSIEVQAVLNHLLGITSKIMFVSQGLELASKGRELANHFLTEGTPVMIGGGVLAHTILGVAWSETTGQIRYLILDPHYTGAEDLQAITDKGWCGWKGPDFWDQTAYYNLCLPQRPRFI
;
A
#
# COMPACT_ATOMS: atom_id res chain seq x y z
N MET A 1 -20.04 4.10 -6.00
CA MET A 1 -19.39 2.96 -5.32
C MET A 1 -20.49 2.03 -4.87
N VAL A 2 -20.53 0.80 -5.41
CA VAL A 2 -21.53 -0.21 -5.06
C VAL A 2 -21.25 -0.68 -3.63
N LEU A 3 -22.32 -0.79 -2.83
CA LEU A 3 -22.29 -1.36 -1.48
C LEU A 3 -21.67 -2.76 -1.56
N VAL A 4 -20.44 -2.91 -1.07
CA VAL A 4 -19.81 -4.22 -0.89
C VAL A 4 -20.41 -4.84 0.36
N GLU A 5 -20.93 -6.04 0.20
CA GLU A 5 -21.56 -6.84 1.25
C GLU A 5 -20.65 -7.06 2.47
N SER A 6 -21.32 -7.21 3.61
CA SER A 6 -20.81 -7.26 4.98
C SER A 6 -20.05 -8.56 5.32
N ASN A 7 -19.13 -9.03 4.48
CA ASN A 7 -18.38 -10.27 4.71
C ASN A 7 -16.92 -9.98 5.07
N SER A 8 -16.42 -10.63 6.12
CA SER A 8 -14.99 -10.68 6.44
C SER A 8 -14.23 -11.28 5.26
N VAL A 9 -13.09 -10.68 4.91
CA VAL A 9 -12.20 -11.17 3.86
C VAL A 9 -10.95 -11.68 4.54
N THR A 10 -10.54 -12.91 4.21
CA THR A 10 -9.27 -13.47 4.66
C THR A 10 -8.32 -13.53 3.49
N ILE A 11 -7.08 -13.12 3.70
CA ILE A 11 -5.98 -13.30 2.75
C ILE A 11 -5.07 -14.37 3.33
N VAL A 12 -4.90 -15.48 2.63
CA VAL A 12 -3.91 -16.49 3.00
C VAL A 12 -2.65 -16.22 2.21
N ARG A 13 -1.53 -16.01 2.89
CA ARG A 13 -0.27 -15.58 2.28
C ARG A 13 0.87 -16.51 2.68
N VAL A 14 1.52 -17.14 1.71
CA VAL A 14 2.69 -17.99 1.94
C VAL A 14 3.96 -17.27 1.51
N LYS A 15 4.95 -17.22 2.40
CA LYS A 15 6.27 -16.62 2.17
C LYS A 15 7.37 -17.62 2.43
N GLY A 16 8.44 -17.56 1.65
CA GLY A 16 9.67 -18.28 1.99
C GLY A 16 10.72 -18.28 0.89
N PRO A 17 11.99 -18.53 1.23
CA PRO A 17 13.05 -18.56 0.24
C PRO A 17 13.08 -19.88 -0.53
N LEU A 18 13.34 -19.81 -1.84
CA LEU A 18 13.77 -20.95 -2.64
C LEU A 18 15.15 -20.68 -3.25
N GLU A 19 16.04 -21.66 -3.16
CA GLU A 19 17.41 -21.54 -3.64
C GLU A 19 17.52 -21.93 -5.12
N LEU A 20 17.68 -20.94 -6.00
CA LEU A 20 18.01 -21.16 -7.41
C LEU A 20 19.50 -21.45 -7.53
N ARG A 21 19.84 -22.67 -7.97
CA ARG A 21 21.22 -23.10 -8.19
C ARG A 21 21.37 -23.65 -9.60
N CYS A 22 22.30 -23.09 -10.37
CA CYS A 22 22.65 -23.66 -11.67
C CYS A 22 24.15 -23.55 -11.94
N LEU A 23 24.66 -24.58 -12.62
CA LEU A 23 25.99 -24.57 -13.21
C LEU A 23 25.88 -23.93 -14.59
N LEU A 24 26.65 -22.88 -14.81
CA LEU A 24 26.69 -22.12 -16.05
C LEU A 24 27.86 -22.59 -16.91
N ASP A 25 27.54 -23.05 -18.12
CA ASP A 25 28.50 -23.29 -19.20
C ASP A 25 28.68 -22.01 -20.04
N SER A 26 29.77 -21.93 -20.81
CA SER A 26 30.31 -20.67 -21.36
C SER A 26 29.56 -20.03 -22.55
N THR A 27 28.41 -20.56 -22.99
CA THR A 27 27.61 -19.93 -24.07
C THR A 27 26.25 -19.45 -23.57
N ASP A 28 25.79 -18.30 -24.07
CA ASP A 28 24.54 -17.66 -23.61
C ASP A 28 23.30 -18.57 -23.72
N ASP A 29 23.21 -19.38 -24.78
CA ASP A 29 22.12 -20.34 -24.96
C ASP A 29 22.14 -21.46 -23.90
N LEU A 30 23.34 -21.91 -23.51
CA LEU A 30 23.50 -22.91 -22.45
C LEU A 30 23.15 -22.31 -21.08
N VAL A 31 23.48 -21.03 -20.83
CA VAL A 31 23.09 -20.30 -19.60
C VAL A 31 21.56 -20.24 -19.48
N ARG A 32 20.88 -19.80 -20.54
CA ARG A 32 19.40 -19.72 -20.56
C ARG A 32 18.76 -21.08 -20.30
N MET A 33 19.23 -22.13 -20.96
CA MET A 33 18.73 -23.50 -20.74
C MET A 33 19.02 -24.01 -19.32
N ALA A 34 20.19 -23.72 -18.75
CA ALA A 34 20.55 -24.12 -17.38
C ALA A 34 19.62 -23.48 -16.34
N ILE A 35 19.29 -22.20 -16.54
CA ILE A 35 18.33 -21.46 -15.71
C ILE A 35 16.94 -22.07 -15.82
N SER A 36 16.44 -22.32 -17.03
CA SER A 36 15.13 -22.96 -17.23
C SER A 36 15.01 -24.34 -16.57
N ARG A 37 16.08 -25.15 -16.63
CA ARG A 37 16.14 -26.44 -15.91
C ARG A 37 16.11 -26.26 -14.39
N ALA A 38 16.81 -25.26 -13.86
CA ALA A 38 16.79 -24.97 -12.43
C ALA A 38 15.39 -24.52 -11.98
N PHE A 39 14.70 -23.66 -12.73
CA PHE A 39 13.31 -23.31 -12.46
C PHE A 39 12.35 -24.51 -12.58
N GLN A 40 12.57 -25.42 -13.53
CA GLN A 40 11.82 -26.66 -13.62
C GLN A 40 12.00 -27.53 -12.36
N SER A 41 13.22 -27.64 -11.84
CA SER A 41 13.49 -28.35 -10.59
C SER A 41 12.77 -27.71 -9.39
N LEU A 42 12.76 -26.38 -9.29
CA LEU A 42 12.04 -25.67 -8.24
C LEU A 42 10.52 -25.91 -8.32
N ARG A 43 9.94 -25.90 -9.52
CA ARG A 43 8.52 -26.25 -9.72
C ARG A 43 8.22 -27.68 -9.28
N SER A 44 9.12 -28.63 -9.57
CA SER A 44 9.00 -30.00 -9.09
C SER A 44 9.12 -30.11 -7.56
N GLN A 45 9.95 -29.28 -6.92
CA GLN A 45 10.08 -29.23 -5.46
C GLN A 45 8.78 -28.76 -4.80
N VAL A 46 8.15 -27.69 -5.30
CA VAL A 46 6.86 -27.18 -4.78
C VAL A 46 5.74 -28.22 -4.93
N LYS A 47 5.76 -29.01 -6.02
CA LYS A 47 4.78 -30.09 -6.26
C LYS A 47 5.11 -31.41 -5.55
N SER A 48 6.22 -31.48 -4.83
CA SER A 48 6.64 -32.69 -4.14
C SER A 48 5.89 -32.89 -2.82
N GLN A 49 5.83 -34.14 -2.35
CA GLN A 49 5.26 -34.46 -1.03
C GLN A 49 6.06 -33.84 0.13
N SER A 50 7.27 -33.35 -0.12
CA SER A 50 8.12 -32.67 0.87
C SER A 50 7.82 -31.17 1.00
N CYS A 51 6.94 -30.60 0.19
CA CYS A 51 6.51 -29.20 0.36
C CYS A 51 5.63 -29.08 1.61
N VAL A 52 5.95 -28.11 2.47
CA VAL A 52 5.27 -27.90 3.76
C VAL A 52 4.91 -26.43 3.91
N PHE A 53 3.70 -26.14 4.40
CA PHE A 53 3.29 -24.82 4.87
C PHE A 53 3.15 -24.85 6.39
N ALA A 54 3.89 -23.98 7.08
CA ALA A 54 3.77 -23.81 8.53
C ALA A 54 3.02 -22.50 8.82
N VAL A 55 1.97 -22.53 9.64
CA VAL A 55 1.23 -21.31 10.03
C VAL A 55 2.11 -20.49 10.98
N CYS A 56 2.35 -19.22 10.65
CA CYS A 56 3.20 -18.36 11.46
C CYS A 56 2.58 -18.11 12.85
N GLY A 57 3.39 -18.21 13.91
CA GLY A 57 2.93 -18.01 15.29
C GLY A 57 2.04 -19.14 15.81
N SER A 58 2.07 -20.32 15.19
CA SER A 58 1.18 -21.43 15.49
C SER A 58 1.91 -22.78 15.40
N PRO A 59 1.47 -23.83 16.12
CA PRO A 59 1.98 -25.19 15.92
C PRO A 59 1.42 -25.88 14.66
N VAL A 60 0.50 -25.25 13.92
CA VAL A 60 -0.14 -25.87 12.75
C VAL A 60 0.83 -26.03 11.58
N ILE A 61 0.99 -27.27 11.11
CA ILE A 61 1.80 -27.65 9.96
C ILE A 61 0.94 -28.39 8.93
N ILE A 62 1.11 -28.03 7.65
CA ILE A 62 0.30 -28.52 6.55
C ILE A 62 1.22 -29.08 5.45
N TRP A 63 0.99 -30.32 5.03
CA TRP A 63 1.56 -30.91 3.82
C TRP A 63 0.51 -30.88 2.71
N PRO A 64 0.45 -29.81 1.91
CA PRO A 64 -0.67 -29.57 1.01
C PRO A 64 -0.77 -30.63 -0.11
N ASN A 65 0.36 -31.21 -0.54
CA ASN A 65 0.39 -32.23 -1.60
C ASN A 65 0.03 -33.66 -1.13
N THR A 66 0.06 -33.93 0.19
CA THR A 66 -0.34 -35.23 0.75
C THR A 66 -1.69 -35.18 1.46
N GLY A 67 -2.20 -33.98 1.74
CA GLY A 67 -3.45 -33.77 2.46
C GLY A 67 -3.34 -34.03 3.97
N VAL A 68 -2.12 -33.99 4.52
CA VAL A 68 -1.87 -34.12 5.97
C VAL A 68 -1.87 -32.74 6.62
N TYR A 69 -2.69 -32.59 7.66
CA TYR A 69 -2.84 -31.36 8.44
C TYR A 69 -2.67 -31.73 9.91
N GLU A 70 -1.67 -31.16 10.57
CA GLU A 70 -1.47 -31.31 12.01
C GLU A 70 -2.27 -30.24 12.76
N GLU A 71 -2.85 -30.61 13.91
CA GLU A 71 -3.68 -29.75 14.79
C GLU A 71 -5.04 -29.28 14.21
N ILE A 72 -5.23 -29.31 12.89
CA ILE A 72 -6.48 -28.90 12.23
C ILE A 72 -6.96 -29.92 11.21
N THR A 73 -8.24 -29.82 10.81
CA THR A 73 -8.79 -30.62 9.72
C THR A 73 -8.76 -29.83 8.40
N PRO A 74 -8.66 -30.50 7.23
CA PRO A 74 -8.60 -29.82 5.93
C PRO A 74 -9.84 -28.95 5.63
N ASP A 75 -10.98 -29.27 6.25
CA ASP A 75 -12.25 -28.58 6.01
C ASP A 75 -12.48 -27.43 7.01
N THR A 76 -11.48 -27.12 7.84
CA THR A 76 -11.51 -25.97 8.75
C THR A 76 -11.64 -24.67 7.94
N PRO A 77 -12.59 -23.79 8.25
CA PRO A 77 -12.69 -22.48 7.61
C PRO A 77 -11.41 -21.67 7.81
N CYS A 78 -10.97 -20.90 6.80
CA CYS A 78 -9.75 -20.10 6.91
C CYS A 78 -9.77 -19.11 8.09
N GLU A 79 -10.94 -18.59 8.45
CA GLU A 79 -11.11 -17.67 9.59
C GLU A 79 -10.96 -18.34 10.96
N ASP A 80 -11.20 -19.65 11.04
CA ASP A 80 -11.09 -20.39 12.30
C ASP A 80 -9.64 -20.74 12.63
N VAL A 81 -8.76 -20.83 11.62
CA VAL A 81 -7.32 -21.12 11.81
C VAL A 81 -6.63 -20.11 12.75
N PHE A 82 -7.15 -18.88 12.83
CA PHE A 82 -6.66 -17.86 13.76
C PHE A 82 -6.78 -18.28 15.24
N GLN A 83 -7.62 -19.25 15.60
CA GLN A 83 -7.72 -19.76 16.98
C GLN A 83 -6.43 -20.44 17.47
N TRP A 84 -5.57 -20.89 16.56
CA TRP A 84 -4.28 -21.53 16.86
C TRP A 84 -3.09 -20.59 16.71
N VAL A 85 -3.30 -19.35 16.29
CA VAL A 85 -2.23 -18.35 16.18
C VAL A 85 -2.07 -17.69 17.55
N GLN A 86 -0.89 -17.80 18.13
CA GLN A 86 -0.54 -17.12 19.37
C GLN A 86 -0.38 -15.63 19.07
N THR A 87 -1.22 -14.78 19.67
CA THR A 87 -1.01 -13.34 19.65
C THR A 87 -0.04 -12.97 20.76
N ASP A 88 1.04 -12.26 20.42
CA ASP A 88 2.06 -11.75 21.37
C ASP A 88 1.51 -10.73 22.40
N GLU A 89 0.19 -10.53 22.47
CA GLU A 89 -0.48 -9.65 23.45
C GLU A 89 -0.95 -10.37 24.74
N GLN A 90 -0.34 -11.49 25.12
CA GLN A 90 -0.59 -12.06 26.45
C GLN A 90 0.36 -11.48 27.50
N GLU A 91 -0.05 -10.37 28.12
CA GLU A 91 0.43 -10.05 29.46
C GLU A 91 0.04 -11.17 30.44
N PRO A 92 0.94 -11.60 31.34
CA PRO A 92 0.64 -12.62 32.32
C PRO A 92 -0.11 -11.98 33.50
N GLY A 93 -1.44 -11.88 33.41
CA GLY A 93 -2.23 -11.34 34.52
C GLY A 93 -3.71 -11.22 34.20
N GLY A 94 -4.54 -12.12 34.75
CA GLY A 94 -5.91 -12.29 34.32
C GLY A 94 -6.85 -11.13 34.62
N ARG A 95 -7.78 -10.90 33.69
CA ARG A 95 -9.23 -10.74 33.91
C ARG A 95 -9.92 -10.73 32.54
N ARG A 96 -10.86 -11.66 32.34
CA ARG A 96 -11.73 -11.72 31.15
C ARG A 96 -12.45 -10.37 30.99
N SER A 97 -11.99 -9.52 30.08
CA SER A 97 -12.70 -8.28 29.71
C SER A 97 -13.80 -8.60 28.71
N ALA A 98 -15.02 -8.22 29.07
CA ALA A 98 -16.24 -8.41 28.31
C ALA A 98 -16.12 -7.90 26.86
N LYS A 99 -16.75 -8.64 25.93
CA LYS A 99 -16.95 -8.28 24.52
C LYS A 99 -17.40 -6.82 24.37
N LYS A 100 -16.47 -5.92 24.06
CA LYS A 100 -16.77 -4.58 23.58
C LYS A 100 -17.10 -4.72 22.10
N LYS A 101 -18.38 -4.51 21.73
CA LYS A 101 -18.83 -4.44 20.34
C LYS A 101 -18.15 -3.22 19.68
N SER A 102 -16.96 -3.43 19.11
CA SER A 102 -16.37 -2.50 18.15
C SER A 102 -17.22 -2.54 16.87
N LYS A 103 -17.58 -1.38 16.34
CA LYS A 103 -18.26 -1.27 15.04
C LYS A 103 -17.39 -1.92 13.98
N ARG A 104 -17.89 -2.99 13.35
CA ARG A 104 -17.17 -3.78 12.33
C ARG A 104 -16.93 -2.93 11.08
N VAL A 105 -15.74 -2.35 10.98
CA VAL A 105 -15.09 -2.04 9.70
C VAL A 105 -14.83 -3.39 9.00
N ILE A 106 -14.78 -3.43 7.67
CA ILE A 106 -14.33 -4.62 6.94
C ILE A 106 -12.90 -4.93 7.40
N SER A 107 -12.76 -5.91 8.29
CA SER A 107 -11.46 -6.39 8.77
C SER A 107 -10.94 -7.38 7.73
N VAL A 108 -9.98 -6.94 6.92
CA VAL A 108 -9.19 -7.85 6.09
C VAL A 108 -8.18 -8.51 7.03
N ASN A 109 -8.32 -9.82 7.24
CA ASN A 109 -7.40 -10.60 8.07
C ASN A 109 -6.35 -11.28 7.19
N VAL A 110 -5.11 -11.37 7.66
CA VAL A 110 -4.02 -12.01 6.91
C VAL A 110 -3.51 -13.23 7.67
N LEU A 111 -3.68 -14.42 7.08
CA LEU A 111 -3.14 -15.68 7.59
C LEU A 111 -1.79 -15.94 6.93
N ASN A 112 -0.70 -15.70 7.66
CA ASN A 112 0.66 -15.90 7.17
C ASN A 112 1.10 -17.36 7.32
N LEU A 113 1.64 -17.91 6.24
CA LEU A 113 2.25 -19.23 6.15
C LEU A 113 3.72 -19.10 5.76
N SER A 114 4.56 -19.98 6.27
CA SER A 114 5.95 -20.13 5.86
C SER A 114 6.10 -21.33 4.92
N LEU A 115 6.71 -21.11 3.75
CA LEU A 115 7.09 -22.17 2.82
C LEU A 115 8.34 -22.88 3.35
N MET A 116 8.21 -24.19 3.59
CA MET A 116 9.27 -25.05 4.09
C MET A 116 9.41 -26.30 3.22
N THR A 117 10.51 -27.01 3.40
CA THR A 117 10.74 -28.32 2.78
C THR A 117 11.11 -29.33 3.84
N GLU A 118 10.39 -30.45 3.88
CA GLU A 118 10.73 -31.58 4.73
C GLU A 118 12.05 -32.20 4.26
N VAL A 119 13.05 -32.19 5.15
CA VAL A 119 14.39 -32.71 4.88
C VAL A 119 14.53 -34.17 5.35
N THR A 120 13.59 -34.64 6.17
CA THR A 120 13.53 -36.00 6.69
C THR A 120 12.88 -36.95 5.70
N ARG A 121 13.44 -38.15 5.56
CA ARG A 121 12.79 -39.28 4.88
C ARG A 121 12.84 -40.47 5.83
N PRO A 122 11.73 -41.19 6.08
CA PRO A 122 11.78 -42.37 6.90
C PRO A 122 12.53 -43.50 6.17
N GLY A 123 13.55 -44.05 6.83
CA GLY A 123 14.19 -45.32 6.45
C GLY A 123 15.71 -45.35 6.63
N PRO A 124 16.33 -46.54 6.60
CA PRO A 124 17.78 -46.66 6.55
C PRO A 124 18.27 -46.07 5.22
N LEU A 125 18.96 -44.93 5.29
CA LEU A 125 19.61 -44.35 4.12
C LEU A 125 20.83 -45.21 3.76
N SER A 126 21.01 -45.50 2.47
CA SER A 126 22.27 -46.08 2.00
C SER A 126 23.43 -45.13 2.32
N ALA A 127 24.59 -45.67 2.71
CA ALA A 127 25.76 -44.85 3.01
C ALA A 127 26.10 -43.93 1.81
N PRO A 128 26.26 -42.61 2.02
CA PRO A 128 26.54 -41.70 0.92
C PRO A 128 27.90 -42.01 0.31
N VAL A 129 27.94 -42.24 -1.00
CA VAL A 129 29.19 -42.36 -1.76
C VAL A 129 29.61 -40.96 -2.20
N LEU A 130 30.68 -40.45 -1.60
CA LEU A 130 31.28 -39.18 -1.99
C LEU A 130 32.26 -39.41 -3.15
N SER A 131 31.91 -38.92 -4.33
CA SER A 131 32.84 -38.81 -5.45
C SER A 131 33.22 -37.34 -5.65
N LYS A 132 34.53 -37.07 -5.83
CA LYS A 132 35.05 -35.71 -6.02
C LYS A 132 35.51 -35.56 -7.47
N THR A 133 34.84 -34.68 -8.20
CA THR A 133 35.26 -34.24 -9.55
C THR A 133 35.64 -32.77 -9.47
N VAL A 134 36.81 -32.40 -10.00
CA VAL A 134 37.26 -31.01 -10.04
C VAL A 134 37.06 -30.48 -11.46
N GLN A 135 36.15 -29.52 -11.62
CA GLN A 135 35.87 -28.86 -12.90
C GLN A 135 35.84 -27.34 -12.67
N LYS A 136 36.33 -26.57 -13.66
CA LYS A 136 36.13 -25.12 -13.70
C LYS A 136 34.79 -24.85 -14.37
N SER A 137 33.83 -24.35 -13.61
CA SER A 137 32.54 -23.90 -14.10
C SER A 137 32.14 -22.62 -13.38
N ASN A 138 31.27 -21.84 -14.00
CA ASN A 138 30.63 -20.72 -13.33
C ASN A 138 29.42 -21.29 -12.57
N PHE A 139 29.22 -20.85 -11.32
CA PHE A 139 28.10 -21.28 -10.50
C PHE A 139 27.25 -20.06 -10.15
N LEU A 140 25.96 -20.15 -10.48
CA LEU A 140 24.98 -19.14 -10.14
C LEU A 140 24.15 -19.64 -8.97
N SER A 141 24.10 -18.83 -7.91
CA SER A 141 23.27 -19.05 -6.74
C SER A 141 22.49 -17.78 -6.45
N ALA A 142 21.18 -17.89 -6.33
CA ALA A 142 20.31 -16.79 -5.94
C ALA A 142 19.18 -17.30 -5.04
N THR A 143 18.86 -16.54 -4.00
CA THR A 143 17.70 -16.81 -3.16
C THR A 143 16.49 -16.11 -3.77
N LEU A 144 15.51 -16.87 -4.24
CA LEU A 144 14.26 -16.37 -4.78
C LEU A 144 13.27 -16.10 -3.63
N PRO A 145 12.76 -14.87 -3.48
CA PRO A 145 11.78 -14.54 -2.46
C PRO A 145 10.39 -14.99 -2.93
N MET A 146 9.93 -16.17 -2.49
CA MET A 146 8.55 -16.58 -2.77
C MET A 146 7.59 -15.80 -1.88
N ASP A 147 6.57 -15.22 -2.49
CA ASP A 147 5.49 -14.52 -1.79
C ASP A 147 4.19 -14.65 -2.58
N CYS A 148 3.31 -15.54 -2.16
CA CYS A 148 2.03 -15.79 -2.82
C CYS A 148 0.90 -15.47 -1.87
N ALA A 149 -0.10 -14.72 -2.35
CA ALA A 149 -1.29 -14.37 -1.58
C ALA A 149 -2.55 -14.71 -2.36
N VAL A 150 -3.52 -15.34 -1.69
CA VAL A 150 -4.84 -15.64 -2.25
C VAL A 150 -5.92 -15.05 -1.36
N ARG A 151 -6.93 -14.43 -1.97
CA ARG A 151 -8.07 -13.86 -1.27
C ARG A 151 -9.16 -14.91 -1.17
N THR A 152 -9.57 -15.24 0.04
CA THR A 152 -10.60 -16.24 0.31
C THR A 152 -11.85 -15.59 0.91
N SER A 153 -13.01 -16.20 0.64
CA SER A 153 -14.27 -15.86 1.29
C SER A 153 -14.38 -16.58 2.64
N CYS A 154 -15.30 -16.13 3.50
CA CYS A 154 -15.55 -16.77 4.80
C CYS A 154 -15.92 -18.26 4.71
N ASN A 155 -16.44 -18.71 3.56
CA ASN A 155 -16.83 -20.10 3.36
C ASN A 155 -15.69 -21.00 2.87
N ASN A 156 -14.54 -20.44 2.49
CA ASN A 156 -13.45 -21.24 1.94
C ASN A 156 -12.69 -21.98 3.04
N THR A 157 -12.41 -23.24 2.76
CA THR A 157 -11.64 -24.11 3.66
C THR A 157 -10.14 -23.87 3.51
N ILE A 158 -9.36 -24.24 4.54
CA ILE A 158 -7.90 -24.17 4.48
C ILE A 158 -7.33 -25.04 3.36
N ARG A 159 -7.99 -26.17 3.01
CA ARG A 159 -7.61 -27.01 1.87
C ARG A 159 -7.71 -26.25 0.55
N GLU A 160 -8.85 -25.64 0.28
CA GLU A 160 -9.07 -24.85 -0.95
C GLU A 160 -8.06 -23.71 -1.06
N ALA A 161 -7.75 -23.04 0.06
CA ALA A 161 -6.73 -22.00 0.09
C ALA A 161 -5.34 -22.56 -0.22
N CYS A 162 -4.96 -23.71 0.34
CA CYS A 162 -3.69 -24.36 0.07
C CYS A 162 -3.55 -24.81 -1.39
N GLU A 163 -4.62 -25.33 -2.00
CA GLU A 163 -4.65 -25.70 -3.42
C GLU A 163 -4.41 -24.48 -4.31
N GLN A 164 -5.10 -23.37 -4.04
CA GLN A 164 -4.90 -22.09 -4.75
C GLN A 164 -3.48 -21.54 -4.54
N LEU A 165 -2.91 -21.67 -3.34
CA LEU A 165 -1.53 -21.26 -3.06
C LEU A 165 -0.50 -22.09 -3.81
N LEU A 166 -0.70 -23.41 -3.96
CA LEU A 166 0.20 -24.27 -4.74
C LEU A 166 0.19 -23.89 -6.24
N GLU A 167 -0.99 -23.57 -6.77
CA GLU A 167 -1.13 -23.04 -8.12
C GLU A 167 -0.42 -21.69 -8.26
N ALA A 168 -0.65 -20.77 -7.31
CA ALA A 168 -0.02 -19.45 -7.28
C ALA A 168 1.52 -19.54 -7.16
N LEU A 169 2.06 -20.43 -6.34
CA LEU A 169 3.51 -20.68 -6.22
C LEU A 169 4.09 -21.21 -7.53
N THR A 170 3.38 -22.13 -8.17
CA THR A 170 3.80 -22.67 -9.47
C THR A 170 3.81 -21.58 -10.55
N GLN A 171 2.76 -20.75 -10.61
CA GLN A 171 2.66 -19.66 -11.58
C GLN A 171 3.71 -18.58 -11.30
N GLN A 172 3.96 -18.24 -10.04
CA GLN A 172 5.01 -17.30 -9.68
C GLN A 172 6.39 -17.76 -10.15
N LEU A 173 6.71 -19.05 -10.03
CA LEU A 173 7.96 -19.60 -10.55
C LEU A 173 8.06 -19.51 -12.08
N PHE A 174 6.95 -19.62 -12.81
CA PHE A 174 6.94 -19.37 -14.27
C PHE A 174 7.19 -17.90 -14.60
N GLU A 175 6.55 -16.96 -13.89
CA GLU A 175 6.77 -15.53 -14.10
C GLU A 175 8.19 -15.10 -13.69
N MET A 176 8.71 -15.63 -12.59
CA MET A 176 10.10 -15.43 -12.17
C MET A 176 11.10 -15.94 -13.21
N GLU A 177 10.85 -17.10 -13.83
CA GLU A 177 11.66 -17.60 -14.94
C GLU A 177 11.61 -16.64 -16.12
N LYS A 178 10.42 -16.19 -16.53
CA LYS A 178 10.22 -15.24 -17.63
C LYS A 178 10.99 -13.93 -17.40
N VAL A 179 10.82 -13.31 -16.23
CA VAL A 179 11.50 -12.05 -15.86
C VAL A 179 13.01 -12.24 -15.83
N THR A 180 13.48 -13.35 -15.26
CA THR A 180 14.92 -13.69 -15.22
C THR A 180 15.50 -13.79 -16.63
N LEU A 181 14.84 -14.53 -17.52
CA LEU A 181 15.31 -14.74 -18.90
C LEU A 181 15.24 -13.46 -19.75
N GLN A 182 14.31 -12.55 -19.45
CA GLN A 182 14.21 -11.24 -20.12
C GLN A 182 15.34 -10.29 -19.71
N HIS A 183 15.80 -10.35 -18.45
CA HIS A 183 16.73 -9.37 -17.89
C HIS A 183 18.16 -9.88 -17.68
N ILE A 184 18.43 -11.17 -17.92
CA ILE A 184 19.78 -11.71 -17.83
C ILE A 184 20.72 -11.07 -18.87
N LYS A 185 21.88 -10.59 -18.40
CA LYS A 185 22.95 -10.03 -19.24
C LYS A 185 24.26 -10.79 -18.92
N GLY A 186 24.71 -11.61 -19.87
CA GLY A 186 25.84 -12.52 -19.64
C GLY A 186 25.60 -13.44 -18.45
N THR A 187 26.43 -13.35 -17.41
CA THR A 187 26.32 -14.16 -16.18
C THR A 187 25.65 -13.43 -15.01
N THR A 188 25.16 -12.21 -15.21
CA THR A 188 24.53 -11.40 -14.15
C THR A 188 23.03 -11.62 -14.16
N LEU A 189 22.52 -12.17 -13.05
CA LEU A 189 21.10 -12.37 -12.79
C LEU A 189 20.55 -11.26 -11.89
N LEU A 190 19.42 -10.67 -12.29
CA LEU A 190 18.61 -9.82 -11.42
C LEU A 190 17.58 -10.71 -10.73
N VAL A 191 17.50 -10.63 -9.40
CA VAL A 191 16.55 -11.44 -8.64
C VAL A 191 15.13 -10.97 -8.97
N PRO A 192 14.22 -11.86 -9.41
CA PRO A 192 12.83 -11.50 -9.62
C PRO A 192 12.11 -11.37 -8.27
N GLU A 193 11.40 -10.27 -8.07
CA GLU A 193 10.67 -9.93 -6.84
C GLU A 193 9.16 -9.90 -7.11
N PRO A 194 8.35 -10.71 -6.41
CA PRO A 194 6.90 -10.63 -6.48
C PRO A 194 6.39 -9.39 -5.73
N VAL A 195 5.42 -8.71 -6.32
CA VAL A 195 4.74 -7.55 -5.74
C VAL A 195 3.24 -7.73 -5.93
N HIS A 196 2.48 -7.52 -4.85
CA HIS A 196 1.03 -7.66 -4.85
C HIS A 196 0.35 -6.33 -5.11
N PHE A 197 -0.71 -6.32 -5.90
CA PHE A 197 -1.50 -5.15 -6.27
C PHE A 197 -2.98 -5.42 -6.04
N LEU A 198 -3.70 -4.50 -5.40
CA LEU A 198 -5.14 -4.60 -5.26
C LEU A 198 -5.81 -3.76 -6.36
N LEU A 199 -6.26 -4.43 -7.40
CA LEU A 199 -6.93 -3.80 -8.53
C LEU A 199 -8.44 -3.61 -8.25
N PRO A 200 -9.10 -2.68 -8.95
CA PRO A 200 -10.55 -2.52 -8.85
C PRO A 200 -11.29 -3.84 -9.13
N GLU A 201 -12.37 -4.08 -8.39
CA GLU A 201 -13.24 -5.24 -8.61
C GLU A 201 -13.72 -5.31 -10.08
N PRO A 202 -13.84 -6.50 -10.68
CA PRO A 202 -13.73 -7.83 -10.04
C PRO A 202 -12.30 -8.43 -10.04
N LYS A 203 -11.26 -7.67 -10.42
CA LYS A 203 -9.91 -8.22 -10.61
C LYS A 203 -9.22 -8.59 -9.30
N GLY A 204 -9.44 -7.81 -8.24
CA GLY A 204 -8.95 -8.12 -6.91
C GLY A 204 -7.42 -8.12 -6.78
N LEU A 205 -6.89 -9.02 -5.94
CA LEU A 205 -5.47 -9.10 -5.62
C LEU A 205 -4.71 -9.82 -6.74
N VAL A 206 -3.73 -9.14 -7.34
CA VAL A 206 -2.89 -9.65 -8.43
C VAL A 206 -1.43 -9.62 -8.00
N THR A 207 -0.66 -10.63 -8.39
CA THR A 207 0.79 -10.66 -8.16
C THR A 207 1.52 -10.44 -9.48
N VAL A 208 2.46 -9.49 -9.48
CA VAL A 208 3.34 -9.20 -10.63
C VAL A 208 4.78 -9.39 -10.18
N VAL A 209 5.62 -9.93 -11.06
CA VAL A 209 7.04 -10.12 -10.78
C VAL A 209 7.85 -9.04 -11.49
N PHE A 210 8.69 -8.33 -10.74
CA PHE A 210 9.60 -7.32 -11.26
C PHE A 210 11.07 -7.70 -11.05
N PRO A 211 11.98 -7.31 -11.94
CA PRO A 211 13.41 -7.48 -11.70
C PRO A 211 13.91 -6.51 -10.62
N ALA A 212 14.56 -7.05 -9.58
CA ALA A 212 15.18 -6.26 -8.53
C ALA A 212 16.21 -5.27 -9.10
N GLY A 213 16.20 -4.05 -8.58
CA GLY A 213 17.15 -3.00 -8.97
C GLY A 213 16.85 -2.26 -10.28
N VAL A 214 15.82 -2.65 -11.03
CA VAL A 214 15.37 -1.89 -12.22
C VAL A 214 14.34 -0.83 -11.79
N PRO A 215 14.58 0.47 -12.05
CA PRO A 215 13.66 1.55 -11.69
C PRO A 215 12.30 1.44 -12.39
N ASP A 216 11.24 1.98 -11.78
CA ASP A 216 9.90 1.96 -12.36
C ASP A 216 9.85 2.73 -13.70
N GLY A 217 10.69 3.75 -13.90
CA GLY A 217 10.82 4.46 -15.17
C GLY A 217 11.17 3.55 -16.37
N GLU A 218 11.93 2.48 -16.16
CA GLU A 218 12.36 1.54 -17.22
C GLU A 218 11.33 0.41 -17.45
N LEU A 219 10.33 0.27 -16.58
CA LEU A 219 9.33 -0.80 -16.62
C LEU A 219 7.99 -0.37 -17.23
N GLU A 220 7.93 0.79 -17.90
CA GLU A 220 6.68 1.32 -18.47
C GLU A 220 6.04 0.38 -19.49
N THR A 221 6.84 -0.24 -20.38
CA THR A 221 6.33 -1.19 -21.38
C THR A 221 5.63 -2.38 -20.71
N GLN A 222 6.26 -2.97 -19.69
CA GLN A 222 5.67 -4.07 -18.92
C GLN A 222 4.37 -3.63 -18.22
N ARG A 223 4.33 -2.42 -17.63
CA ARG A 223 3.10 -1.90 -17.01
C ARG A 223 1.98 -1.68 -18.03
N ARG A 224 2.29 -1.22 -19.24
CA ARG A 224 1.31 -1.05 -20.30
C ARG A 224 0.68 -2.38 -20.72
N GLU A 225 1.49 -3.44 -20.81
CA GLU A 225 0.99 -4.80 -21.06
C GLU A 225 0.07 -5.28 -19.93
N LEU A 226 0.43 -5.01 -18.67
CA LEU A 226 -0.41 -5.35 -17.51
C LEU A 226 -1.74 -4.57 -17.50
N HIS A 227 -1.73 -3.29 -17.88
CA HIS A 227 -2.95 -2.50 -18.04
C HIS A 227 -3.89 -3.13 -19.07
N GLN A 228 -3.36 -3.52 -20.23
CA GLN A 228 -4.13 -4.18 -21.29
C GLN A 228 -4.64 -5.55 -20.83
N GLN A 229 -3.80 -6.35 -20.17
CA GLN A 229 -4.17 -7.67 -19.65
C GLN A 229 -5.32 -7.61 -18.63
N HIS A 230 -5.40 -6.52 -17.86
CA HIS A 230 -6.40 -6.36 -16.79
C HIS A 230 -7.52 -5.35 -17.14
N ASP A 231 -7.65 -4.94 -18.40
CA ASP A 231 -8.63 -3.94 -18.85
C ASP A 231 -8.67 -2.71 -17.94
N LEU A 232 -7.50 -2.14 -17.66
CA LEU A 232 -7.35 -0.94 -16.84
C LEU A 232 -7.19 0.31 -17.73
N PRO A 233 -7.74 1.45 -17.31
CA PRO A 233 -7.53 2.70 -18.03
C PRO A 233 -6.08 3.16 -17.92
N ASP A 234 -5.55 3.73 -19.01
CA ASP A 234 -4.23 4.37 -19.06
C ASP A 234 -4.27 5.81 -18.48
N ASP A 235 -5.08 6.04 -17.44
CA ASP A 235 -5.30 7.36 -16.84
C ASP A 235 -4.57 7.57 -15.50
N ARG A 236 -4.05 6.50 -14.90
CA ARG A 236 -3.32 6.51 -13.62
C ARG A 236 -2.40 5.30 -13.47
N PRO A 237 -1.36 5.37 -12.62
CA PRO A 237 -0.55 4.21 -12.27
C PRO A 237 -1.33 3.18 -11.44
N TYR A 238 -1.22 1.90 -11.80
CA TYR A 238 -1.71 0.77 -10.99
C TYR A 238 -0.60 -0.20 -10.56
N PHE A 239 0.48 -0.30 -11.34
CA PHE A 239 1.52 -1.33 -11.18
C PHE A 239 2.92 -0.76 -10.91
N ARG A 240 3.03 0.46 -10.36
CA ARG A 240 4.31 0.95 -9.84
C ARG A 240 4.54 0.37 -8.46
N ARG A 241 5.79 0.24 -8.01
CA ARG A 241 6.10 -0.36 -6.70
C ARG A 241 5.44 0.40 -5.55
N ALA A 242 5.24 1.71 -5.69
CA ALA A 242 4.50 2.53 -4.73
C ALA A 242 3.01 2.16 -4.60
N ASN A 243 2.42 1.53 -5.63
CA ASN A 243 1.04 1.05 -5.62
C ASN A 243 0.89 -0.37 -5.05
N ALA A 244 1.98 -0.96 -4.53
CA ALA A 244 1.93 -2.28 -3.92
C ALA A 244 0.87 -2.30 -2.79
N PHE A 245 0.11 -3.39 -2.73
CA PHE A 245 -0.84 -3.63 -1.68
C PHE A 245 -0.11 -3.76 -0.35
N HIS A 246 -0.43 -2.86 0.57
CA HIS A 246 0.06 -2.92 1.92
C HIS A 246 -0.84 -3.85 2.75
N PHE A 247 -0.26 -4.94 3.24
CA PHE A 247 -1.00 -5.92 4.02
C PHE A 247 -1.32 -5.33 5.41
N PRO A 248 -2.57 -5.46 5.92
CA PRO A 248 -2.98 -4.82 7.19
C PRO A 248 -2.18 -5.23 8.43
N ASP A 249 -1.52 -6.39 8.41
CA ASP A 249 -0.68 -6.91 9.47
C ASP A 249 0.77 -6.41 9.42
N GLU A 250 1.15 -5.67 8.37
CA GLU A 250 2.46 -5.07 8.23
C GLU A 250 2.44 -3.63 8.78
N PRO A 251 3.35 -3.24 9.70
CA PRO A 251 3.44 -1.85 10.12
C PRO A 251 4.14 -0.99 9.05
N TYR A 252 3.69 0.25 8.88
CA TYR A 252 4.44 1.24 8.12
C TYR A 252 5.72 1.62 8.86
N LYS A 253 6.87 1.43 8.21
CA LYS A 253 8.21 1.67 8.80
C LYS A 253 8.49 3.14 9.13
N ASP A 254 7.77 4.06 8.49
CA ASP A 254 7.94 5.50 8.70
C ASP A 254 7.11 6.04 9.87
N GLY A 255 6.22 5.22 10.44
CA GLY A 255 5.43 5.57 11.62
C GLY A 255 4.21 6.46 11.36
N TYR A 256 4.01 7.00 10.15
CA TYR A 256 2.87 7.89 9.89
C TYR A 256 1.57 7.12 9.71
N LEU A 257 0.48 7.61 10.31
CA LEU A 257 -0.86 7.06 10.05
C LEU A 257 -1.27 7.23 8.59
N ARG A 258 -1.86 6.16 8.02
CA ARG A 258 -2.46 6.18 6.69
C ARG A 258 -3.97 6.27 6.76
N ASN A 259 -4.55 7.09 5.89
CA ASN A 259 -5.99 7.20 5.69
C ASN A 259 -6.81 7.20 7.00
N PRO A 260 -6.51 8.07 8.00
CA PRO A 260 -7.25 8.09 9.28
C PRO A 260 -8.76 8.28 9.08
N HIS A 261 -9.17 8.89 7.97
CA HIS A 261 -10.58 9.04 7.62
C HIS A 261 -11.34 7.73 7.36
N ALA A 262 -10.65 6.62 7.07
CA ALA A 262 -11.28 5.37 6.66
C ALA A 262 -12.11 4.70 7.77
N VAL A 263 -11.81 4.99 9.04
CA VAL A 263 -12.56 4.44 10.19
C VAL A 263 -13.77 5.30 10.60
N LEU A 264 -13.95 6.47 9.96
CA LEU A 264 -15.02 7.39 10.31
C LEU A 264 -16.36 6.94 9.76
N THR A 265 -17.42 7.17 10.53
CA THR A 265 -18.79 7.03 10.01
C THR A 265 -19.13 8.23 9.14
N HIS A 266 -19.63 7.99 7.93
CA HIS A 266 -20.06 9.05 7.03
C HIS A 266 -21.38 9.71 7.52
N PRO A 267 -21.53 11.04 7.37
CA PRO A 267 -22.77 11.72 7.72
C PRO A 267 -23.90 11.27 6.80
N ASN A 268 -25.06 11.00 7.38
CA ASN A 268 -26.27 10.73 6.63
C ASN A 268 -27.00 12.06 6.36
N LEU A 269 -26.90 12.55 5.12
CA LEU A 269 -27.60 13.74 4.65
C LEU A 269 -28.76 13.31 3.75
N ASP A 270 -29.89 14.00 3.82
CA ASP A 270 -31.03 13.69 2.96
C ASP A 270 -30.68 13.87 1.48
N ASN A 271 -30.85 12.79 0.71
CA ASN A 271 -30.38 12.64 -0.67
C ASN A 271 -28.90 13.07 -0.89
N GLY A 272 -28.07 12.97 0.14
CA GLY A 272 -26.67 13.37 0.09
C GLY A 272 -25.76 12.27 -0.44
N LYS A 273 -24.70 12.69 -1.15
CA LYS A 273 -23.65 11.80 -1.65
C LYS A 273 -22.32 12.18 -1.01
N VAL A 274 -21.48 11.16 -0.79
CA VAL A 274 -20.14 11.32 -0.22
C VAL A 274 -19.11 11.20 -1.34
N TYR A 275 -18.25 12.20 -1.45
CA TYR A 275 -17.16 12.29 -2.42
C TYR A 275 -15.85 12.43 -1.64
N LEU A 276 -14.92 11.51 -1.84
CA LEU A 276 -13.68 11.42 -1.04
C LEU A 276 -12.45 11.42 -1.94
N VAL A 277 -11.32 11.74 -1.32
CA VAL A 277 -9.98 11.41 -1.82
C VAL A 277 -9.93 9.94 -2.25
N GLN A 278 -9.25 9.67 -3.37
CA GLN A 278 -9.09 8.34 -3.94
C GLN A 278 -7.64 7.90 -3.76
N GLY A 279 -7.41 6.80 -3.03
CA GLY A 279 -6.06 6.28 -2.79
C GLY A 279 -5.58 6.46 -1.35
N ILE A 280 -4.27 6.35 -1.16
CA ILE A 280 -3.59 6.35 0.13
C ILE A 280 -2.78 7.62 0.30
N TYR A 281 -2.85 8.22 1.49
CA TYR A 281 -2.01 9.33 1.93
C TYR A 281 -1.60 9.12 3.40
N SER A 282 -0.48 9.71 3.80
CA SER A 282 -0.08 9.80 5.21
C SER A 282 -0.55 11.10 5.84
N TYR A 283 -0.92 11.04 7.11
CA TYR A 283 -1.29 12.21 7.90
C TYR A 283 -0.03 12.91 8.43
N HIS A 284 0.26 14.09 7.88
CA HIS A 284 1.31 14.96 8.39
C HIS A 284 0.71 16.06 9.28
N HIS A 285 1.28 16.25 10.47
CA HIS A 285 0.81 17.20 11.49
C HIS A 285 1.97 17.77 12.31
N TYR A 286 1.68 18.70 13.21
CA TYR A 286 2.69 19.35 14.04
C TYR A 286 3.52 18.38 14.88
N MET A 287 4.74 18.80 15.19
CA MET A 287 5.71 18.09 16.05
C MET A 287 6.28 16.80 15.46
N GLN A 288 5.98 16.47 14.21
CA GLN A 288 6.63 15.40 13.47
C GLN A 288 8.02 15.81 12.97
N ASP A 289 8.82 14.85 12.52
CA ASP A 289 10.17 15.06 11.93
C ASP A 289 11.18 15.78 12.84
N ARG A 290 10.93 15.80 14.16
CA ARG A 290 11.71 16.56 15.15
C ARG A 290 11.71 18.08 14.88
N ALA A 291 10.65 18.60 14.26
CA ALA A 291 10.45 20.02 14.03
C ALA A 291 9.33 20.55 14.93
N ASP A 292 9.62 21.57 15.75
CA ASP A 292 8.59 22.35 16.44
C ASP A 292 8.04 23.41 15.48
N ASP A 293 7.03 23.02 14.73
CA ASP A 293 6.33 23.84 13.76
C ASP A 293 4.99 24.37 14.26
N ASN A 294 4.75 24.26 15.57
CA ASN A 294 3.53 24.72 16.20
C ASN A 294 3.34 26.23 16.00
N GLY A 295 2.18 26.61 15.44
CA GLY A 295 1.80 27.99 15.18
C GLY A 295 2.23 28.55 13.82
N TRP A 296 2.98 27.82 12.99
CA TRP A 296 3.40 28.31 11.66
C TRP A 296 3.46 27.25 10.55
N GLY A 297 3.47 25.96 10.91
CA GLY A 297 3.68 24.85 9.97
C GLY A 297 2.43 24.34 9.25
N CYS A 298 1.23 24.86 9.52
CA CYS A 298 -0.03 24.21 9.16
C CYS A 298 -0.14 23.91 7.65
N ALA A 299 0.22 24.88 6.81
CA ALA A 299 0.23 24.72 5.36
C ALA A 299 1.36 23.80 4.87
N TYR A 300 2.50 23.76 5.56
CA TYR A 300 3.59 22.82 5.26
C TYR A 300 3.14 21.37 5.48
N ARG A 301 2.47 21.10 6.60
CA ARG A 301 1.94 19.76 6.93
C ARG A 301 0.82 19.32 5.99
N SER A 302 -0.06 20.25 5.61
CA SER A 302 -1.07 19.99 4.56
C SER A 302 -0.42 19.67 3.21
N LEU A 303 0.61 20.42 2.82
CA LEU A 303 1.40 20.14 1.61
C LEU A 303 2.11 18.78 1.69
N GLN A 304 2.70 18.42 2.83
CA GLN A 304 3.31 17.10 3.02
C GLN A 304 2.29 15.96 2.85
N THR A 305 1.07 16.13 3.35
CA THR A 305 -0.05 15.19 3.12
C THR A 305 -0.41 15.07 1.63
N ILE A 306 -0.39 16.18 0.89
CA ILE A 306 -0.61 16.14 -0.56
C ILE A 306 0.55 15.42 -1.27
N CYS A 307 1.79 15.76 -0.93
CA CYS A 307 2.99 15.12 -1.50
C CYS A 307 2.99 13.62 -1.25
N SER A 308 2.61 13.18 -0.04
CA SER A 308 2.56 11.77 0.30
C SER A 308 1.48 11.01 -0.47
N TRP A 309 0.38 11.66 -0.84
CA TRP A 309 -0.61 11.09 -1.76
C TRP A 309 0.02 10.83 -3.12
N TYR A 310 0.68 11.82 -3.74
CA TYR A 310 1.32 11.64 -5.05
C TYR A 310 2.39 10.55 -5.04
N GLN A 311 3.18 10.48 -3.96
CA GLN A 311 4.19 9.45 -3.77
C GLN A 311 3.53 8.06 -3.70
N GLN A 312 2.53 7.88 -2.84
CA GLN A 312 1.87 6.59 -2.61
C GLN A 312 0.96 6.17 -3.77
N GLN A 313 0.53 7.10 -4.61
CA GLN A 313 -0.20 6.79 -5.84
C GLN A 313 0.75 6.54 -7.03
N GLY A 314 2.07 6.60 -6.83
CA GLY A 314 3.06 6.28 -7.85
C GLY A 314 3.26 7.38 -8.90
N TYR A 315 2.76 8.60 -8.68
CA TYR A 315 3.00 9.71 -9.62
C TYR A 315 4.42 10.25 -9.51
N VAL A 316 5.05 10.12 -8.34
CA VAL A 316 6.40 10.63 -8.08
C VAL A 316 7.17 9.65 -7.22
N GLU A 317 8.48 9.54 -7.46
CA GLU A 317 9.40 8.76 -6.63
C GLU A 317 10.03 9.61 -5.51
N ARG A 318 9.88 10.94 -5.60
CA ARG A 318 10.43 11.88 -4.62
C ARG A 318 9.82 11.62 -3.24
N SER A 319 10.66 11.67 -2.22
CA SER A 319 10.22 11.70 -0.82
C SER A 319 9.41 12.95 -0.50
N VAL A 320 8.55 12.85 0.52
CA VAL A 320 7.85 14.00 1.09
C VAL A 320 8.87 15.07 1.51
N PRO A 321 8.75 16.33 1.06
CA PRO A 321 9.74 17.36 1.35
C PRO A 321 9.64 17.86 2.79
N SER A 322 10.78 18.17 3.38
CA SER A 322 10.90 18.88 4.66
C SER A 322 10.50 20.36 4.55
N HIS A 323 10.22 21.03 5.67
CA HIS A 323 9.92 22.49 5.67
C HIS A 323 11.03 23.29 4.99
N LYS A 324 12.30 22.90 5.19
CA LYS A 324 13.44 23.59 4.58
C LYS A 324 13.48 23.41 3.07
N GLU A 325 13.18 22.22 2.55
CA GLU A 325 13.08 21.99 1.10
C GLU A 325 11.89 22.73 0.48
N ILE A 326 10.76 22.80 1.19
CA ILE A 326 9.60 23.59 0.76
C ILE A 326 9.96 25.08 0.69
N GLN A 327 10.66 25.61 1.71
CA GLN A 327 11.14 26.99 1.71
C GLN A 327 12.15 27.25 0.60
N GLN A 328 13.08 26.31 0.37
CA GLN A 328 14.07 26.41 -0.71
C GLN A 328 13.38 26.45 -2.08
N ALA A 329 12.39 25.59 -2.31
CA ALA A 329 11.60 25.59 -3.54
C ALA A 329 10.95 26.95 -3.84
N LEU A 330 10.46 27.65 -2.80
CA LEU A 330 9.87 28.98 -2.95
C LEU A 330 10.91 30.05 -3.28
N VAL A 331 12.14 29.91 -2.78
CA VAL A 331 13.26 30.78 -3.18
C VAL A 331 13.68 30.47 -4.61
N ASP A 332 13.76 29.20 -4.99
CA ASP A 332 14.21 28.76 -6.31
C ASP A 332 13.28 29.24 -7.44
N VAL A 333 11.97 29.31 -7.19
CA VAL A 333 11.00 29.89 -8.14
C VAL A 333 10.89 31.43 -8.06
N GLY A 334 11.66 32.08 -7.19
CA GLY A 334 11.70 33.53 -7.04
C GLY A 334 10.52 34.15 -6.29
N ASP A 335 9.70 33.35 -5.61
CA ASP A 335 8.57 33.84 -4.79
C ASP A 335 9.05 34.49 -3.48
N LYS A 336 10.10 33.91 -2.86
CA LYS A 336 10.64 34.37 -1.57
C LYS A 336 12.12 34.72 -1.68
N GLN A 337 12.57 35.57 -0.75
CA GLN A 337 13.99 35.91 -0.58
C GLN A 337 14.76 34.78 0.10
N ALA A 338 16.08 34.69 -0.11
CA ALA A 338 16.93 33.64 0.46
C ALA A 338 16.84 33.52 2.00
N SER A 339 16.57 34.62 2.71
CA SER A 339 16.36 34.64 4.17
C SER A 339 15.10 33.89 4.64
N PHE A 340 14.22 33.50 3.71
CA PHE A 340 13.03 32.70 4.01
C PHE A 340 13.38 31.26 4.41
N VAL A 341 14.49 30.73 3.92
CA VAL A 341 14.95 29.37 4.22
C VAL A 341 15.45 29.30 5.66
N GLY A 342 14.92 28.34 6.42
CA GLY A 342 15.15 28.21 7.86
C GLY A 342 14.29 29.15 8.73
N SER A 343 13.42 29.97 8.12
CA SER A 343 12.49 30.81 8.87
C SER A 343 11.33 29.99 9.45
N ARG A 344 10.52 30.63 10.29
CA ARG A 344 9.25 30.10 10.82
C ARG A 344 8.04 30.82 10.24
N GLN A 345 8.16 31.32 9.01
CA GLN A 345 7.07 32.03 8.35
C GLN A 345 6.06 31.04 7.80
N TRP A 346 4.77 31.38 7.90
CA TRP A 346 3.69 30.60 7.31
C TRP A 346 3.65 30.80 5.78
N ILE A 347 3.02 29.85 5.08
CA ILE A 347 2.77 29.90 3.63
C ILE A 347 1.28 29.72 3.35
N GLY A 348 0.81 30.15 2.18
CA GLY A 348 -0.58 30.02 1.74
C GLY A 348 -0.76 29.03 0.60
N SER A 349 -1.99 28.97 0.08
CA SER A 349 -2.37 28.06 -1.01
C SER A 349 -1.63 28.34 -2.33
N ILE A 350 -1.21 29.58 -2.57
CA ILE A 350 -0.44 29.96 -3.77
C ILE A 350 0.98 29.39 -3.70
N GLU A 351 1.64 29.55 -2.55
CA GLU A 351 2.95 28.96 -2.30
C GLU A 351 2.89 27.43 -2.35
N VAL A 352 1.85 26.81 -1.78
CA VAL A 352 1.61 25.35 -1.87
C VAL A 352 1.54 24.90 -3.34
N GLN A 353 0.77 25.61 -4.18
CA GLN A 353 0.72 25.33 -5.62
C GLN A 353 2.10 25.47 -6.29
N ALA A 354 2.83 26.54 -5.99
CA ALA A 354 4.15 26.79 -6.57
C ALA A 354 5.14 25.67 -6.23
N VAL A 355 5.12 25.20 -4.98
CA VAL A 355 5.99 24.11 -4.52
C VAL A 355 5.60 22.78 -5.14
N LEU A 356 4.31 22.46 -5.25
CA LEU A 356 3.84 21.24 -5.93
C LEU A 356 4.29 21.22 -7.40
N ASN A 357 4.19 22.35 -8.09
CA ASN A 357 4.62 22.46 -9.47
C ASN A 357 6.15 22.31 -9.58
N HIS A 358 6.91 23.01 -8.73
CA HIS A 358 8.37 23.00 -8.81
C HIS A 358 9.00 21.66 -8.41
N LEU A 359 8.57 21.07 -7.30
CA LEU A 359 9.20 19.86 -6.77
C LEU A 359 8.68 18.58 -7.41
N LEU A 360 7.40 18.55 -7.82
CA LEU A 360 6.73 17.33 -8.28
C LEU A 360 6.21 17.43 -9.72
N GLY A 361 6.30 18.59 -10.38
CA GLY A 361 5.70 18.80 -11.70
C GLY A 361 4.16 18.78 -11.69
N ILE A 362 3.54 19.02 -10.52
CA ILE A 362 2.10 18.91 -10.34
C ILE A 362 1.43 20.28 -10.52
N THR A 363 0.57 20.37 -11.52
CA THR A 363 -0.31 21.54 -11.70
C THR A 363 -1.45 21.50 -10.69
N SER A 364 -1.84 22.66 -10.16
CA SER A 364 -3.00 22.81 -9.26
C SER A 364 -3.92 23.92 -9.74
N LYS A 365 -5.20 23.85 -9.39
CA LYS A 365 -6.18 24.94 -9.55
C LYS A 365 -6.35 25.65 -8.21
N ILE A 366 -6.40 26.99 -8.23
CA ILE A 366 -6.78 27.77 -7.05
C ILE A 366 -8.26 28.14 -7.14
N MET A 367 -9.01 27.82 -6.10
CA MET A 367 -10.39 28.28 -5.92
C MET A 367 -10.42 29.36 -4.85
N PHE A 368 -10.77 30.57 -5.26
CA PHE A 368 -10.90 31.73 -4.39
C PHE A 368 -12.32 31.80 -3.84
N VAL A 369 -12.44 32.03 -2.53
CA VAL A 369 -13.71 32.20 -1.82
C VAL A 369 -13.59 33.45 -0.96
N SER A 370 -14.45 34.44 -1.20
CA SER A 370 -14.30 35.76 -0.59
C SER A 370 -14.66 35.77 0.89
N GLN A 371 -15.60 34.91 1.30
CA GLN A 371 -16.12 34.81 2.66
C GLN A 371 -16.40 33.34 3.01
N GLY A 372 -16.12 32.91 4.24
CA GLY A 372 -16.34 31.53 4.66
C GLY A 372 -17.78 31.04 4.53
N LEU A 373 -18.77 31.95 4.64
CA LEU A 373 -20.18 31.63 4.41
C LEU A 373 -20.45 31.11 2.99
N GLU A 374 -19.63 31.53 2.02
CA GLU A 374 -19.76 31.14 0.61
C GLU A 374 -19.19 29.75 0.34
N LEU A 375 -18.42 29.15 1.26
CA LEU A 375 -17.86 27.80 1.06
C LEU A 375 -18.95 26.78 0.82
N ALA A 376 -20.11 26.92 1.48
CA ALA A 376 -21.25 26.02 1.28
C ALA A 376 -21.75 25.99 -0.17
N SER A 377 -21.58 27.10 -0.91
CA SER A 377 -21.92 27.17 -2.34
C SER A 377 -20.96 26.40 -3.25
N LYS A 378 -19.78 26.01 -2.76
CA LYS A 378 -18.72 25.31 -3.52
C LYS A 378 -18.82 23.79 -3.49
N GLY A 379 -19.91 23.25 -2.92
CA GLY A 379 -20.13 21.81 -2.80
C GLY A 379 -20.03 21.05 -4.11
N ARG A 380 -20.56 21.62 -5.20
CA ARG A 380 -20.53 21.02 -6.53
C ARG A 380 -19.10 20.93 -7.08
N GLU A 381 -18.34 22.01 -6.99
CA GLU A 381 -16.96 22.05 -7.48
C GLU A 381 -16.06 21.09 -6.69
N LEU A 382 -16.22 21.01 -5.37
CA LEU A 382 -15.49 20.08 -4.51
C LEU A 382 -15.88 18.62 -4.79
N ALA A 383 -17.18 18.33 -4.91
CA ALA A 383 -17.67 17.00 -5.27
C ALA A 383 -17.09 16.54 -6.62
N ASN A 384 -17.08 17.44 -7.62
CA ASN A 384 -16.50 17.15 -8.93
C ASN A 384 -14.98 16.90 -8.84
N HIS A 385 -14.24 17.70 -8.07
CA HIS A 385 -12.80 17.49 -7.83
C HIS A 385 -12.51 16.11 -7.26
N PHE A 386 -13.21 15.70 -6.20
CA PHE A 386 -13.00 14.38 -5.60
C PHE A 386 -13.45 13.22 -6.51
N LEU A 387 -14.40 13.47 -7.42
CA LEU A 387 -14.82 12.50 -8.41
C LEU A 387 -13.79 12.31 -9.53
N THR A 388 -13.26 13.40 -10.09
CA THR A 388 -12.39 13.36 -11.30
C THR A 388 -10.90 13.29 -10.99
N GLU A 389 -10.46 14.00 -9.95
CA GLU A 389 -9.05 14.10 -9.53
C GLU A 389 -8.79 13.26 -8.29
N GLY A 390 -9.69 13.31 -7.30
CA GLY A 390 -9.59 12.50 -6.07
C GLY A 390 -8.36 12.81 -5.21
N THR A 391 -7.76 14.00 -5.35
CA THR A 391 -6.57 14.42 -4.58
C THR A 391 -6.99 15.17 -3.29
N PRO A 392 -6.18 15.14 -2.21
CA PRO A 392 -6.41 15.97 -1.05
C PRO A 392 -6.33 17.46 -1.41
N VAL A 393 -7.18 18.29 -0.79
CA VAL A 393 -7.26 19.74 -1.06
C VAL A 393 -6.77 20.52 0.15
N MET A 394 -5.77 21.36 -0.02
CA MET A 394 -5.36 22.30 1.04
C MET A 394 -6.28 23.53 1.00
N ILE A 395 -6.78 23.95 2.15
CA ILE A 395 -7.52 25.20 2.33
C ILE A 395 -6.79 26.10 3.30
N GLY A 396 -6.55 27.35 2.89
CA GLY A 396 -5.94 28.39 3.73
C GLY A 396 -6.93 29.54 3.97
N GLY A 397 -7.08 29.95 5.23
CA GLY A 397 -7.85 31.12 5.65
C GLY A 397 -7.08 31.92 6.69
N GLY A 398 -6.60 33.11 6.31
CA GLY A 398 -5.66 33.87 7.13
C GLY A 398 -4.36 33.09 7.38
N VAL A 399 -4.03 32.88 8.66
CA VAL A 399 -2.82 32.15 9.11
C VAL A 399 -3.06 30.67 9.40
N LEU A 400 -4.28 30.18 9.19
CA LEU A 400 -4.65 28.78 9.44
C LEU A 400 -4.81 28.03 8.13
N ALA A 401 -4.39 26.77 8.14
CA ALA A 401 -4.57 25.86 7.01
C ALA A 401 -5.10 24.51 7.49
N HIS A 402 -5.94 23.90 6.67
CA HIS A 402 -6.46 22.54 6.88
C HIS A 402 -6.37 21.74 5.58
N THR A 403 -6.55 20.43 5.67
CA THR A 403 -6.67 19.55 4.50
C THR A 403 -8.10 19.02 4.40
N ILE A 404 -8.78 19.29 3.29
CA ILE A 404 -10.09 18.71 2.96
C ILE A 404 -9.84 17.40 2.20
N LEU A 405 -10.36 16.31 2.74
CA LEU A 405 -10.25 14.97 2.17
C LEU A 405 -11.53 14.51 1.46
N GLY A 406 -12.60 15.30 1.55
CA GLY A 406 -13.87 14.96 0.94
C GLY A 406 -15.01 15.89 1.35
N VAL A 407 -16.14 15.73 0.67
CA VAL A 407 -17.39 16.41 0.97
C VAL A 407 -18.54 15.41 0.97
N ALA A 408 -19.47 15.60 1.90
CA ALA A 408 -20.80 15.01 1.84
C ALA A 408 -21.74 16.13 1.44
N TRP A 409 -22.39 16.00 0.29
CA TRP A 409 -23.17 17.08 -0.31
C TRP A 409 -24.48 16.57 -0.86
N SER A 410 -25.58 17.25 -0.50
CA SER A 410 -26.90 17.04 -1.05
C SER A 410 -27.18 18.11 -2.10
N GLU A 411 -27.26 17.68 -3.36
CA GLU A 411 -27.60 18.58 -4.47
C GLU A 411 -29.02 19.15 -4.33
N THR A 412 -29.94 18.41 -3.69
CA THR A 412 -31.33 18.81 -3.52
C THR A 412 -31.51 19.84 -2.39
N THR A 413 -30.89 19.62 -1.23
CA THR A 413 -31.09 20.47 -0.05
C THR A 413 -30.01 21.55 0.10
N GLY A 414 -28.89 21.43 -0.62
CA GLY A 414 -27.72 22.28 -0.45
C GLY A 414 -26.90 21.98 0.82
N GLN A 415 -27.35 21.02 1.65
CA GLN A 415 -26.61 20.64 2.86
C GLN A 415 -25.24 20.08 2.51
N ILE A 416 -24.23 20.51 3.26
CA ILE A 416 -22.84 20.09 3.05
C ILE A 416 -22.12 19.84 4.37
N ARG A 417 -21.25 18.83 4.37
CA ARG A 417 -20.24 18.59 5.39
C ARG A 417 -18.87 18.42 4.73
N TYR A 418 -17.83 18.86 5.42
CA TYR A 418 -16.44 18.76 4.96
C TYR A 418 -15.71 17.72 5.79
N LEU A 419 -15.01 16.80 5.15
CA LEU A 419 -14.11 15.88 5.86
C LEU A 419 -12.76 16.58 6.01
N ILE A 420 -12.43 16.97 7.23
CA ILE A 420 -11.22 17.73 7.55
C ILE A 420 -10.17 16.81 8.18
N LEU A 421 -8.93 17.00 7.74
CA LEU A 421 -7.72 16.53 8.40
C LEU A 421 -6.92 17.74 8.86
N ASP A 422 -6.83 17.88 10.18
CA ASP A 422 -6.33 19.06 10.85
C ASP A 422 -4.82 18.93 11.12
N PRO A 423 -3.95 19.72 10.47
CA PRO A 423 -2.51 19.61 10.66
C PRO A 423 -2.02 20.11 12.03
N HIS A 424 -2.88 20.74 12.85
CA HIS A 424 -2.49 21.34 14.13
C HIS A 424 -2.38 20.33 15.28
N TYR A 425 -2.68 19.05 15.03
CA TYR A 425 -2.52 18.00 16.04
C TYR A 425 -1.04 17.87 16.44
N THR A 426 -0.78 17.77 17.75
CA THR A 426 0.58 17.74 18.34
C THR A 426 0.88 16.46 19.13
N GLY A 427 -0.10 15.56 19.23
CA GLY A 427 0.04 14.32 20.00
C GLY A 427 0.77 13.22 19.23
N ALA A 428 0.86 12.04 19.84
CA ALA A 428 1.40 10.84 19.20
C ALA A 428 0.45 10.29 18.13
N GLU A 429 0.93 9.35 17.31
CA GLU A 429 0.21 8.63 16.25
C GLU A 429 -0.88 7.69 16.81
N ASP A 430 -1.86 8.26 17.51
CA ASP A 430 -2.99 7.58 18.14
C ASP A 430 -4.25 7.85 17.31
N LEU A 431 -4.61 6.87 16.49
CA LEU A 431 -5.78 6.95 15.60
C LEU A 431 -7.07 7.23 16.37
N GLN A 432 -7.25 6.65 17.56
CA GLN A 432 -8.45 6.85 18.35
C GLN A 432 -8.53 8.30 18.86
N ALA A 433 -7.42 8.83 19.39
CA ALA A 433 -7.38 10.23 19.82
C ALA A 433 -7.63 11.20 18.65
N ILE A 434 -7.09 10.90 17.47
CA ILE A 434 -7.26 11.70 16.25
C ILE A 434 -8.73 11.73 15.80
N THR A 435 -9.42 10.60 15.82
CA THR A 435 -10.82 10.52 15.38
C THR A 435 -11.79 11.02 16.44
N ASP A 436 -11.63 10.61 17.70
CA ASP A 436 -12.58 10.92 18.79
C ASP A 436 -12.56 12.41 19.15
N LYS A 437 -11.38 13.05 19.08
CA LYS A 437 -11.24 14.51 19.30
C LYS A 437 -11.51 15.32 18.02
N GLY A 438 -11.75 14.66 16.89
CA GLY A 438 -12.13 15.28 15.63
C GLY A 438 -11.02 16.05 14.91
N TRP A 439 -9.75 15.65 15.09
CA TRP A 439 -8.61 16.10 14.28
C TRP A 439 -8.69 15.55 12.85
N CYS A 440 -9.21 14.32 12.70
CA CYS A 440 -9.76 13.84 11.44
C CYS A 440 -11.27 13.64 11.62
N GLY A 441 -12.11 14.39 10.90
CA GLY A 441 -13.55 14.31 11.13
C GLY A 441 -14.42 15.15 10.19
N TRP A 442 -15.71 14.85 10.17
CA TRP A 442 -16.72 15.59 9.43
C TRP A 442 -17.13 16.87 10.17
N LYS A 443 -17.02 18.02 9.49
CA LYS A 443 -17.34 19.35 10.03
C LYS A 443 -18.47 19.99 9.22
N GLY A 444 -19.27 20.82 9.90
CA GLY A 444 -20.34 21.61 9.27
C GLY A 444 -19.81 22.91 8.66
N PRO A 445 -20.66 23.68 7.95
CA PRO A 445 -20.29 24.99 7.42
C PRO A 445 -19.82 25.99 8.49
N ASP A 446 -20.34 25.87 9.71
CA ASP A 446 -19.99 26.72 10.86
C ASP A 446 -18.56 26.52 11.37
N PHE A 447 -17.85 25.52 10.85
CA PHE A 447 -16.43 25.32 11.14
C PHE A 447 -15.55 26.46 10.58
N TRP A 448 -15.98 27.05 9.47
CA TRP A 448 -15.26 28.13 8.82
C TRP A 448 -15.62 29.46 9.48
N ASP A 449 -14.64 30.34 9.68
CA ASP A 449 -14.92 31.76 9.96
C ASP A 449 -15.71 32.34 8.78
N GLN A 450 -16.93 32.78 9.05
CA GLN A 450 -17.90 33.21 8.04
C GLN A 450 -17.46 34.49 7.29
N THR A 451 -16.56 35.27 7.88
CA THR A 451 -16.12 36.59 7.38
C THR A 451 -14.75 36.55 6.71
N ALA A 452 -13.94 35.53 7.00
CA ALA A 452 -12.61 35.37 6.42
C ALA A 452 -12.67 34.95 4.95
N TYR A 453 -11.67 35.37 4.17
CA TYR A 453 -11.45 34.82 2.84
C TYR A 453 -10.72 33.48 2.91
N TYR A 454 -10.97 32.61 1.94
CA TYR A 454 -10.32 31.30 1.82
C TYR A 454 -9.83 31.06 0.41
N ASN A 455 -8.63 30.49 0.32
CA ASN A 455 -8.09 29.95 -0.91
C ASN A 455 -7.96 28.44 -0.78
N LEU A 456 -8.42 27.71 -1.79
CA LEU A 456 -8.27 26.27 -1.85
C LEU A 456 -7.31 25.92 -2.98
N CYS A 457 -6.25 25.18 -2.68
CA CYS A 457 -5.38 24.57 -3.66
C CYS A 457 -5.92 23.18 -3.98
N LEU A 458 -6.33 22.98 -5.23
CA LEU A 458 -6.88 21.73 -5.78
C LEU A 458 -5.83 21.09 -6.72
N PRO A 459 -4.97 20.18 -6.22
CA PRO A 459 -3.94 19.54 -7.02
C PRO A 459 -4.54 18.66 -8.12
N GLN A 460 -4.03 18.74 -9.34
CA GLN A 460 -4.53 17.97 -10.48
C GLN A 460 -3.74 16.67 -10.65
N ARG A 461 -4.41 15.64 -11.14
CA ARG A 461 -3.81 14.34 -11.41
C ARG A 461 -3.18 14.32 -12.81
N PRO A 462 -1.86 14.08 -12.95
CA PRO A 462 -1.27 13.78 -14.24
C PRO A 462 -1.88 12.52 -14.86
N ARG A 463 -2.00 12.47 -16.18
CA ARG A 463 -2.59 11.33 -16.89
C ARG A 463 -1.48 10.48 -17.53
N PHE A 464 -1.00 9.48 -16.80
CA PHE A 464 0.02 8.50 -17.24
C PHE A 464 -0.04 7.21 -16.39
N ILE A 465 0.76 6.19 -16.75
CA ILE A 465 0.87 4.88 -16.08
C ILE A 465 2.20 4.59 -15.37
#